data_AF-A0A957P1T3-F1
#
_entry.id   AF-A0A957P1T3-F1
#
_cell.length_a   1.000
_cell.length_b   1.000
_cell.length_c   1.000
_cell.angle_alpha   90.00
_cell.angle_beta   90.00
_cell.angle_gamma   90.00
#
_symmetry.space_group_name_H-M   'P 1'
#
loop_
_entity.id
_entity.type
_entity.pdbx_description
1 polymer ?
#
loop_
_entity_poly.entity_id
_entity_poly.type
_entity_poly.pdbx_seq_one_letter_code
_entity_poly.pdbx_strand_id
1 'polypeptide(L)'
;MLTSYSLLLNPNTMTNWTILGIPIDSSGKRTGVERMPDALRTAGLTELLDAQDRGDLPVAIDDPQRDPATGMIGFGAVCTASSAIQAAVTDMLAAGERPL
;
A
#
# COMPACT_ATOMS: atom_id res chain seq x y z
N MET A 1 -17.36 -17.88 45.99
CA MET A 1 -17.68 -18.24 44.59
C MET A 1 -17.61 -16.94 43.79
N LEU A 2 -16.40 -16.54 43.39
CA LEU A 2 -16.14 -15.32 42.61
C LEU A 2 -15.54 -15.77 41.28
N THR A 3 -16.28 -15.52 40.19
CA THR A 3 -15.87 -15.86 38.83
C THR A 3 -14.91 -14.77 38.32
N SER A 4 -13.61 -15.03 38.35
CA SER A 4 -12.60 -14.15 37.75
C SER A 4 -12.71 -14.19 36.23
N TYR A 5 -13.34 -13.15 35.65
CA TYR A 5 -13.24 -12.83 34.23
C TYR A 5 -11.97 -12.00 33.97
N SER A 6 -10.83 -12.67 33.98
CA SER A 6 -9.56 -12.05 33.61
C SER A 6 -8.66 -13.12 33.03
N LEU A 7 -8.62 -13.20 31.69
CA LEU A 7 -7.51 -13.69 30.86
C LEU A 7 -8.05 -13.97 29.45
N LEU A 8 -8.11 -12.97 28.57
CA LEU A 8 -7.95 -13.13 27.11
C LEU A 8 -7.75 -11.74 26.44
N LEU A 9 -6.88 -10.90 27.00
CA LEU A 9 -6.17 -9.91 26.20
C LEU A 9 -4.73 -10.40 26.15
N ASN A 10 -4.42 -11.20 25.14
CA ASN A 10 -3.04 -11.54 24.82
C ASN A 10 -2.27 -10.21 24.64
N PRO A 11 -1.19 -9.95 25.39
CA PRO A 11 -0.37 -8.74 25.22
C PRO A 11 0.47 -8.74 23.93
N ASN A 12 0.25 -9.72 23.04
CA ASN A 12 0.75 -9.77 21.67
C ASN A 12 -0.42 -10.06 20.72
N THR A 13 -1.25 -9.06 20.42
CA THR A 13 -1.91 -9.09 19.11
C THR A 13 -0.80 -8.90 18.08
N MET A 14 -0.23 -10.01 17.59
CA MET A 14 0.77 -10.00 16.51
C MET A 14 0.26 -9.04 15.43
N THR A 15 1.00 -7.96 15.21
CA THR A 15 0.63 -6.92 14.27
C THR A 15 0.59 -7.53 12.87
N ASN A 16 -0.59 -7.89 12.38
CA ASN A 16 -0.76 -8.47 11.04
C ASN A 16 -0.71 -7.35 9.98
N TRP A 17 0.49 -6.81 9.76
CA TRP A 17 0.72 -5.86 8.69
C TRP A 17 0.57 -6.56 7.34
N THR A 18 0.01 -5.85 6.37
CA THR A 18 -0.04 -6.33 4.99
C THR A 18 0.52 -5.25 4.08
N ILE A 19 1.62 -5.55 3.41
CA ILE A 19 2.33 -4.63 2.51
C ILE A 19 1.72 -4.72 1.12
N LEU A 20 1.37 -3.55 0.56
CA LEU A 20 0.99 -3.41 -0.84
C LEU A 20 1.85 -2.33 -1.49
N GLY A 21 2.70 -2.73 -2.44
CA GLY A 21 3.57 -1.79 -3.14
C GLY A 21 2.81 -0.99 -4.19
N ILE A 22 3.00 0.34 -4.20
CA ILE A 22 2.43 1.26 -5.19
C ILE A 22 3.58 1.89 -6.00
N PRO A 23 4.02 1.27 -7.12
CA PRO A 23 5.19 1.71 -7.87
C PRO A 23 4.87 2.85 -8.84
N ILE A 24 4.40 4.00 -8.33
CA ILE A 24 4.07 5.17 -9.15
C ILE A 24 5.11 6.28 -9.05
N ASP A 25 5.31 6.98 -10.16
CA ASP A 25 6.10 8.21 -10.24
C ASP A 25 5.22 9.34 -10.80
N SER A 26 4.87 10.30 -9.96
CA SER A 26 4.02 11.44 -10.34
C SER A 26 4.64 12.36 -11.41
N SER A 27 5.92 12.19 -11.74
CA SER A 27 6.56 12.94 -12.83
C SER A 27 6.18 12.41 -14.22
N GLY A 28 5.62 11.20 -14.33
CA GLY A 28 5.36 10.53 -15.60
C GLY A 28 6.62 10.01 -16.30
N LYS A 29 7.80 10.12 -15.67
CA LYS A 29 9.10 9.86 -16.32
C LYS A 29 9.82 8.61 -15.82
N ARG A 30 9.31 7.93 -14.78
CA ARG A 30 9.95 6.76 -14.17
C ARG A 30 11.40 7.06 -13.75
N THR A 31 11.53 8.06 -12.91
CA THR A 31 12.80 8.60 -12.41
C THR A 31 13.46 7.74 -11.33
N GLY A 32 12.80 6.64 -10.95
CA GLY A 32 13.32 5.62 -10.06
C GLY A 32 12.59 5.51 -8.74
N VAL A 33 11.66 6.42 -8.40
CA VAL A 33 10.81 6.31 -7.20
C VAL A 33 9.88 5.11 -7.27
N GLU A 34 9.50 4.68 -8.46
CA GLU A 34 8.71 3.46 -8.69
C GLU A 34 9.44 2.19 -8.24
N ARG A 35 10.76 2.25 -8.00
CA ARG A 35 11.58 1.15 -7.49
C ARG A 35 11.56 1.06 -5.96
N MET A 36 10.99 2.05 -5.26
CA MET A 36 10.97 2.07 -3.80
C MET A 36 10.33 0.82 -3.18
N PRO A 37 9.18 0.30 -3.66
CA PRO A 37 8.58 -0.89 -3.06
C PRO A 37 9.53 -2.10 -3.08
N ASP A 38 10.18 -2.37 -4.22
CA ASP A 38 11.18 -3.44 -4.36
C ASP A 38 12.42 -3.21 -3.48
N ALA A 39 12.91 -1.96 -3.43
CA ALA A 39 14.05 -1.61 -2.59
C ALA A 39 13.77 -1.80 -1.09
N LEU A 40 12.57 -1.47 -0.62
CA LEU A 40 12.16 -1.67 0.77
C LEU A 40 12.03 -3.16 1.12
N ARG A 41 11.46 -3.97 0.21
CA ARG A 41 11.43 -5.43 0.37
C ARG A 41 12.84 -6.00 0.44
N THR A 42 13.70 -5.62 -0.50
CA THR A 42 15.11 -6.04 -0.51
C THR A 42 15.86 -5.64 0.75
N ALA A 43 15.49 -4.52 1.37
CA ALA A 43 16.05 -4.07 2.64
C ALA A 43 15.51 -4.81 3.88
N GLY A 44 14.58 -5.75 3.72
CA GLY A 44 14.06 -6.60 4.79
C GLY A 44 12.82 -6.05 5.49
N LEU A 45 12.08 -5.11 4.88
CA LEU A 45 10.90 -4.50 5.52
C LEU A 45 9.82 -5.53 5.85
N THR A 46 9.56 -6.47 4.94
CA THR A 46 8.51 -7.49 5.10
C THR A 46 8.83 -8.39 6.29
N GLU A 47 10.07 -8.85 6.39
CA GLU A 47 10.57 -9.70 7.47
C GLU A 47 10.60 -8.97 8.81
N LEU A 48 11.04 -7.71 8.82
CA LEU A 48 11.08 -6.89 10.03
C LEU A 48 9.70 -6.71 10.67
N LEU A 49 8.67 -6.61 9.83
CA LEU A 49 7.29 -6.39 10.26
C LEU A 49 6.49 -7.69 10.47
N ASP A 50 7.06 -8.85 10.15
CA ASP A 50 6.33 -10.13 10.03
C ASP A 50 5.05 -9.95 9.18
N ALA A 51 5.18 -9.20 8.08
CA ALA A 51 4.06 -8.74 7.27
C ALA A 51 3.71 -9.76 6.17
N GLN A 52 2.42 -9.83 5.83
CA GLN A 52 1.98 -10.44 4.59
C GLN A 52 2.30 -9.51 3.42
N ASP A 53 2.92 -10.00 2.35
CA ASP A 53 3.18 -9.22 1.14
C ASP A 53 2.14 -9.55 0.07
N ARG A 54 1.40 -8.54 -0.41
CA ARG A 54 0.44 -8.65 -1.52
C ARG A 54 1.05 -8.29 -2.87
N GLY A 55 2.36 -8.02 -2.93
CA GLY A 55 3.06 -7.61 -4.13
C GLY A 55 2.79 -6.16 -4.51
N ASP A 56 2.94 -5.85 -5.80
CA ASP A 56 2.74 -4.50 -6.32
C ASP A 56 1.41 -4.38 -7.05
N LEU A 57 0.72 -3.27 -6.84
CA LEU A 57 -0.47 -2.93 -7.60
C LEU A 57 -0.05 -2.52 -9.03
N PRO A 58 -0.70 -3.04 -10.09
CA PRO A 58 -0.33 -2.76 -11.48
C PRO A 58 -0.86 -1.39 -11.93
N VAL A 59 -0.31 -0.33 -11.35
CA VAL A 59 -0.64 1.07 -11.64
C VAL A 59 0.61 1.82 -12.07
N ALA A 60 0.44 2.79 -12.97
CA ALA A 60 1.54 3.62 -13.45
C ALA A 60 1.02 5.02 -13.80
N ILE A 61 1.93 6.00 -13.72
CA ILE A 61 1.80 7.31 -14.33
C ILE A 61 3.00 7.43 -15.28
N ASP A 62 2.76 7.37 -16.58
CA ASP A 62 3.79 7.21 -17.62
C ASP A 62 3.70 8.24 -18.75
N ASP A 63 2.74 9.17 -18.67
CA ASP A 63 2.67 10.35 -19.53
C ASP A 63 3.17 11.58 -18.74
N PRO A 64 4.33 12.16 -19.09
CA PRO A 64 4.88 13.34 -18.44
C PRO A 64 4.27 14.66 -18.94
N GLN A 65 3.39 14.63 -19.94
CA GLN A 65 2.76 15.83 -20.46
C GLN A 65 1.74 16.38 -19.48
N ARG A 66 1.75 17.71 -19.31
CA ARG A 66 0.72 18.39 -18.54
C ARG A 66 -0.53 18.48 -19.39
N ASP A 67 -1.65 18.01 -18.84
CA ASP A 67 -2.96 18.23 -19.42
C ASP A 67 -3.24 19.76 -19.49
N PRO A 68 -3.63 20.29 -20.66
CA PRO A 68 -3.79 21.73 -20.84
C PRO A 68 -4.98 22.33 -20.07
N ALA A 69 -5.98 21.51 -19.69
CA ALA A 69 -7.16 21.98 -18.97
C ALA A 69 -6.95 22.04 -17.45
N THR A 70 -6.22 21.06 -16.90
CA THR A 70 -6.00 20.88 -15.45
C THR A 70 -4.59 21.28 -15.01
N GLY A 71 -3.63 21.34 -15.94
CA GLY A 71 -2.21 21.54 -15.66
C GLY A 71 -1.52 20.32 -15.01
N MET A 72 -2.25 19.22 -14.76
CA MET A 72 -1.74 18.03 -14.09
C MET A 72 -1.04 17.09 -15.07
N ILE A 73 0.00 16.41 -14.59
CA ILE A 73 0.62 15.29 -15.29
C ILE A 73 -0.23 14.05 -15.01
N GLY A 74 -0.60 13.33 -16.07
CA GLY A 74 -1.29 12.04 -15.96
C GLY A 74 -2.59 12.06 -15.15
N PHE A 75 -3.41 13.11 -15.24
CA PHE A 75 -4.65 13.25 -14.44
C PHE A 75 -5.52 11.98 -14.46
N GLY A 76 -5.77 11.42 -15.65
CA GLY A 76 -6.52 10.17 -15.79
C GLY A 76 -5.85 9.00 -15.08
N ALA A 77 -4.53 8.87 -15.21
CA ALA A 77 -3.75 7.82 -14.55
C ALA A 77 -3.76 7.99 -13.01
N VAL A 78 -3.73 9.22 -12.49
CA VAL A 78 -3.89 9.50 -11.06
C VAL A 78 -5.26 9.06 -10.57
N CYS A 79 -6.33 9.35 -11.31
CA CYS A 79 -7.67 8.88 -10.96
C CYS A 79 -7.74 7.35 -10.95
N THR A 80 -7.26 6.69 -12.02
CA THR A 80 -7.23 5.23 -12.11
C THR A 80 -6.42 4.59 -10.98
N ALA A 81 -5.22 5.11 -10.70
CA ALA A 81 -4.38 4.62 -9.61
C ALA A 81 -5.05 4.81 -8.26
N SER A 82 -5.63 5.99 -8.01
CA SER A 82 -6.32 6.29 -6.74
C SER A 82 -7.51 5.36 -6.51
N SER A 83 -8.33 5.11 -7.54
CA SER A 83 -9.44 4.16 -7.46
C SER A 83 -8.98 2.72 -7.24
N ALA A 84 -7.90 2.29 -7.90
CA ALA A 84 -7.35 0.96 -7.71
C ALA A 84 -6.76 0.76 -6.30
N ILE A 85 -6.05 1.77 -5.77
CA ILE A 85 -5.53 1.79 -4.40
C ILE A 85 -6.69 1.74 -3.40
N GLN A 86 -7.71 2.56 -3.60
CA GLN A 86 -8.91 2.58 -2.74
C GLN A 86 -9.56 1.19 -2.70
N ALA A 87 -9.78 0.55 -3.85
CA ALA A 87 -10.39 -0.77 -3.92
C ALA A 87 -9.55 -1.80 -3.17
N ALA A 88 -8.24 -1.87 -3.45
CA ALA A 88 -7.34 -2.81 -2.80
C ALA A 88 -7.28 -2.62 -1.27
N VAL A 89 -7.15 -1.38 -0.81
CA VAL A 89 -7.12 -1.06 0.64
C VAL A 89 -8.46 -1.38 1.30
N THR A 90 -9.59 -1.12 0.62
CA THR A 90 -10.92 -1.46 1.14
C THR A 90 -11.07 -2.97 1.32
N ASP A 91 -10.61 -3.76 0.35
CA ASP A 91 -10.64 -5.23 0.41
C ASP A 91 -9.78 -5.76 1.57
N MET A 92 -8.60 -5.18 1.78
CA MET A 92 -7.71 -5.54 2.90
C MET A 92 -8.35 -5.21 4.26
N LEU A 93 -8.92 -4.01 4.39
CA LEU A 93 -9.62 -3.61 5.62
C LEU A 93 -10.83 -4.50 5.90
N ALA A 94 -11.59 -4.88 4.86
CA ALA A 94 -12.71 -5.81 4.99
C ALA A 94 -12.26 -7.21 5.43
N ALA A 95 -11.04 -7.63 5.07
CA ALA A 95 -10.42 -8.87 5.51
C ALA A 95 -9.83 -8.80 6.94
N GLY A 96 -9.91 -7.65 7.63
CA GLY A 96 -9.32 -7.46 8.96
C GLY A 96 -7.80 -7.28 8.96
N GLU A 97 -7.22 -6.98 7.79
CA GLU A 97 -5.79 -6.72 7.64
C GLU A 97 -5.44 -5.29 8.09
N ARG A 98 -4.14 -5.04 8.25
CA ARG A 98 -3.60 -3.70 8.52
C ARG A 98 -2.73 -3.25 7.34
N PRO A 99 -3.30 -2.54 6.36
CA PRO A 99 -2.56 -2.12 5.18
C PRO A 99 -1.38 -1.20 5.53
N LEU A 100 -0.25 -1.46 4.87
CA LEU A 100 0.93 -0.60 4.81
C LEU A 100 1.32 -0.34 3.35
#